data_AF-A0A533T4X7-F1
#
_entry.id   AF-A0A533T4X7-F1
#
_cell.length_a   1.000
_cell.length_b   1.000
_cell.length_c   1.000
_cell.angle_alpha   90.00
_cell.angle_beta   90.00
_cell.angle_gamma   90.00
#
_symmetry.space_group_name_H-M   'P 1'
#
loop_
_entity.id
_entity.type
_entity.pdbx_description
1 polymer ?
#
loop_
_entity_poly.entity_id
_entity_poly.type
_entity_poly.pdbx_seq_one_letter_code
_entity_poly.pdbx_strand_id
1 'polypeptide(L)'
;MGNVLTGKNIILGISGGIAAYKTPQLVRLLKKNGANVKVALTEGGSHFVSELSLATVSGERVYRTIFQPVDTAGTDYTRHISLGEWADAFVIAPATANTLAKLSAGLCDDMLSALFITLRPHKPVLIFPAMDGQMFLSPSVQRNISTLAAQGCTVKNPESGELASGLCGLGRMPEPESIVASLEDALGLQLAGSPLYGKSVVVTAGPTREKIDGVRFISNYSSGKMGFAIALAAAKRGAEVTLITGPVHLETPFGVKRLDVESAMEMYDAARSLFKSCSYFIGAAAVSDYRPVVPVEGKMKKNEQQIELSLIKNPDILAEFGMLKGPGQCAVGFALETQTGLDNARK
;
A
#
# COMPACT_ATOMS: atom_id res chain seq x y z
N MET A 1 5.76 9.85 -16.09
CA MET A 1 5.43 8.65 -15.30
C MET A 1 6.19 8.73 -13.99
N GLY A 2 5.52 8.55 -12.85
CA GLY A 2 6.19 8.59 -11.54
C GLY A 2 7.17 7.43 -11.39
N ASN A 3 8.13 7.56 -10.46
CA ASN A 3 9.02 6.46 -10.10
C ASN A 3 8.17 5.28 -9.54
N VAL A 4 8.43 4.05 -10.00
CA VAL A 4 7.69 2.82 -9.64
C VAL A 4 7.68 2.54 -8.13
N LEU A 5 8.70 3.02 -7.41
CA LEU A 5 8.88 2.86 -5.97
C LEU A 5 8.10 3.87 -5.14
N THR A 6 7.59 4.95 -5.74
CA THR A 6 6.94 6.00 -4.96
C THR A 6 5.66 5.48 -4.29
N GLY A 7 5.58 5.65 -2.97
CA GLY A 7 4.48 5.15 -2.14
C GLY A 7 4.48 3.63 -1.92
N LYS A 8 5.50 2.91 -2.40
CA LYS A 8 5.65 1.46 -2.16
C LYS A 8 6.26 1.21 -0.79
N ASN A 9 5.72 0.23 -0.08
CA ASN A 9 6.20 -0.22 1.21
C ASN A 9 7.20 -1.35 1.00
N ILE A 10 8.43 -1.20 1.45
CA ILE A 10 9.50 -2.18 1.25
C ILE A 10 10.00 -2.66 2.60
N ILE A 11 10.02 -3.97 2.80
CA ILE A 11 10.80 -4.57 3.88
C ILE A 11 12.19 -4.87 3.35
N LEU A 12 13.21 -4.42 4.08
CA LEU A 12 14.61 -4.78 3.86
C LEU A 12 15.08 -5.75 4.95
N GLY A 13 15.30 -7.01 4.59
CA GLY A 13 15.90 -8.03 5.42
C GLY A 13 17.41 -8.00 5.31
N ILE A 14 18.12 -7.88 6.42
CA ILE A 14 19.58 -7.79 6.49
C ILE A 14 20.10 -8.95 7.32
N SER A 15 20.87 -9.84 6.69
CA SER A 15 21.51 -10.96 7.38
C SER A 15 22.98 -10.71 7.74
N GLY A 16 23.58 -11.62 8.51
CA GLY A 16 24.93 -11.49 9.08
C GLY A 16 26.08 -11.76 8.12
N GLY A 17 26.31 -10.86 7.17
CA GLY A 17 27.47 -10.90 6.30
C GLY A 17 28.11 -9.52 6.18
N ILE A 18 29.41 -9.47 5.84
CA ILE A 18 30.17 -8.22 5.75
C ILE A 18 29.48 -7.17 4.88
N ALA A 19 28.84 -7.58 3.77
CA ALA A 19 28.12 -6.69 2.87
C ALA A 19 26.96 -5.89 3.51
N ALA A 20 26.55 -6.21 4.74
CA ALA A 20 25.56 -5.44 5.49
C ALA A 20 25.95 -3.97 5.68
N TYR A 21 27.24 -3.62 5.64
CA TYR A 21 27.67 -2.20 5.72
C TYR A 21 27.15 -1.34 4.57
N LYS A 22 26.79 -1.94 3.42
CA LYS A 22 26.21 -1.22 2.26
C LYS A 22 24.74 -0.85 2.46
N THR A 23 24.05 -1.48 3.41
CA THR A 23 22.59 -1.37 3.53
C THR A 23 22.08 0.00 3.96
N PRO A 24 22.80 0.84 4.74
CA PRO A 24 22.34 2.21 5.00
C PRO A 24 22.24 3.05 3.72
N GLN A 25 23.15 2.86 2.75
CA GLN A 25 23.07 3.52 1.44
C GLN A 25 21.87 3.01 0.65
N LEU A 26 21.63 1.69 0.65
CA LEU A 26 20.44 1.09 0.02
C LEU A 26 19.15 1.68 0.57
N VAL A 27 19.00 1.81 1.89
CA VAL A 27 17.82 2.43 2.52
C VAL A 27 17.65 3.88 2.06
N ARG A 28 18.73 4.66 2.03
CA ARG A 28 18.69 6.05 1.53
C ARG A 28 18.22 6.12 0.08
N LEU A 29 18.71 5.22 -0.77
CA LEU A 29 18.37 5.18 -2.18
C LEU A 29 16.89 4.81 -2.39
N LEU A 30 16.39 3.81 -1.66
CA LEU A 30 14.97 3.44 -1.69
C LEU A 30 14.07 4.61 -1.26
N LYS A 31 14.40 5.28 -0.15
CA LYS A 31 13.63 6.44 0.33
C LYS A 31 13.70 7.64 -0.62
N LYS A 32 14.86 7.89 -1.22
CA LYS A 32 15.04 8.94 -2.25
C LYS A 32 14.11 8.72 -3.45
N ASN A 33 13.85 7.46 -3.81
CA ASN A 33 12.90 7.08 -4.85
C ASN A 33 11.43 7.00 -4.37
N GLY A 34 11.17 7.45 -3.14
CA GLY A 34 9.81 7.60 -2.59
C GLY A 34 9.23 6.35 -1.95
N ALA A 35 10.02 5.30 -1.72
CA ALA A 35 9.58 4.13 -0.98
C ALA A 35 9.57 4.38 0.53
N ASN A 36 8.61 3.76 1.22
CA ASN A 36 8.63 3.61 2.67
C ASN A 36 9.42 2.35 3.01
N VAL A 37 10.41 2.44 3.91
CA VAL A 37 11.33 1.32 4.17
C VAL A 37 11.32 0.94 5.63
N LYS A 38 11.04 -0.33 5.92
CA LYS A 38 11.19 -0.93 7.26
C LYS A 38 12.25 -2.02 7.22
N VAL A 39 13.06 -2.10 8.26
CA VAL A 39 14.25 -2.96 8.27
C VAL A 39 14.07 -4.11 9.25
N ALA A 40 14.26 -5.35 8.77
CA ALA A 40 14.37 -6.54 9.59
C ALA A 40 15.85 -6.96 9.66
N LEU A 41 16.45 -6.90 10.84
CA LEU A 41 17.88 -7.14 11.05
C LEU A 41 18.06 -8.42 11.86
N THR A 42 18.80 -9.40 11.33
CA THR A 42 19.11 -10.61 12.11
C THR A 42 20.15 -10.31 13.19
N GLU A 43 20.26 -11.19 14.18
CA GLU A 43 21.30 -11.08 15.21
C GLU A 43 22.69 -10.98 14.58
N GLY A 44 23.00 -11.86 13.63
CA GLY A 44 24.25 -11.83 12.88
C GLY A 44 24.47 -10.51 12.11
N GLY A 45 23.40 -9.92 11.55
CA GLY A 45 23.48 -8.64 10.83
C GLY A 45 23.89 -7.48 11.74
N SER A 46 23.46 -7.51 13.00
CA SER A 46 23.75 -6.45 13.99
C SER A 46 25.22 -6.32 14.34
N HIS A 47 26.04 -7.36 14.09
CA HIS A 47 27.49 -7.29 14.25
C HIS A 47 28.21 -6.52 13.12
N PHE A 48 27.55 -6.31 11.97
CA PHE A 48 28.15 -5.65 10.80
C PHE A 48 27.59 -4.27 10.51
N VAL A 49 26.34 -4.01 10.90
CA VAL A 49 25.70 -2.70 10.74
C VAL A 49 24.87 -2.38 11.98
N SER A 50 25.04 -1.15 12.48
CA SER A 50 24.35 -0.75 13.70
C SER A 50 22.86 -0.52 13.46
N GLU A 51 22.05 -0.95 14.43
CA GLU A 51 20.61 -0.67 14.48
C GLU A 51 20.34 0.85 14.42
N LEU A 52 21.15 1.65 15.12
CA LEU A 52 21.03 3.10 15.12
C LEU A 52 21.18 3.68 13.70
N SER A 53 22.21 3.28 12.95
CA SER A 53 22.44 3.76 11.59
C SER A 53 21.24 3.48 10.69
N LEU A 54 20.71 2.25 10.75
CA LEU A 54 19.55 1.82 9.98
C LEU A 54 18.28 2.56 10.37
N ALA A 55 18.04 2.75 11.67
CA ALA A 55 16.92 3.52 12.17
C ALA A 55 16.97 4.98 11.72
N THR A 56 18.16 5.61 11.79
CA THR A 56 18.36 6.99 11.34
C THR A 56 18.08 7.16 9.86
N VAL A 57 18.60 6.28 8.99
CA VAL A 57 18.39 6.44 7.54
C VAL A 57 16.98 6.04 7.10
N SER A 58 16.36 5.06 7.76
CA SER A 58 14.98 4.64 7.47
C SER A 58 13.94 5.61 8.06
N GLY A 59 14.26 6.34 9.14
CA GLY A 59 13.28 7.10 9.91
C GLY A 59 12.28 6.20 10.65
N GLU A 60 12.59 4.92 10.77
CA GLU A 60 11.72 3.87 11.30
C GLU A 60 12.50 3.04 12.32
N ARG A 61 11.79 2.31 13.18
CA ARG A 61 12.43 1.33 14.06
C ARG A 61 12.97 0.14 13.24
N VAL A 62 14.06 -0.47 13.72
CA VAL A 62 14.56 -1.75 13.21
C VAL A 62 13.88 -2.89 13.97
N TYR A 63 13.56 -3.97 13.27
CA TYR A 63 12.91 -5.14 13.85
C TYR A 63 13.89 -6.33 13.89
N ARG A 64 14.18 -6.84 15.08
CA ARG A 64 15.13 -7.95 15.29
C ARG A 64 14.46 -9.26 15.69
N THR A 65 13.68 -9.19 16.76
CA THR A 65 13.01 -10.33 17.40
C THR A 65 11.50 -10.28 17.16
N ILE A 66 10.90 -11.47 17.04
CA ILE A 66 9.45 -11.69 17.01
C ILE A 66 8.84 -11.36 18.38
N PHE A 67 9.56 -11.69 19.46
CA PHE A 67 9.11 -11.53 20.83
C PHE A 67 9.61 -10.21 21.40
N GLN A 68 8.69 -9.30 21.71
CA GLN A 68 8.99 -8.04 22.39
C GLN A 68 8.81 -8.21 23.90
N PRO A 69 9.57 -7.47 24.72
CA PRO A 69 9.28 -7.36 26.15
C PRO A 69 7.83 -6.89 26.37
N VAL A 70 7.15 -7.47 27.35
CA VAL A 70 5.70 -7.26 27.60
C VAL A 70 5.38 -5.81 28.02
N ASP A 71 6.36 -5.06 28.54
CA ASP A 71 6.16 -3.74 29.14
C ASP A 71 6.25 -2.56 28.14
N THR A 72 6.36 -2.81 26.84
CA THR A 72 6.28 -1.72 25.85
C THR A 72 4.83 -1.29 25.65
N ALA A 73 4.46 -0.07 26.07
CA ALA A 73 3.15 0.50 25.77
C ALA A 73 2.92 0.56 24.24
N GLY A 74 1.74 0.12 23.77
CA GLY A 74 1.41 0.08 22.34
C GLY A 74 2.07 -1.06 21.55
N THR A 75 2.42 -2.17 22.22
CA THR A 75 3.00 -3.34 21.54
C THR A 75 1.97 -4.06 20.68
N ASP A 76 2.10 -3.90 19.36
CA ASP A 76 1.50 -4.83 18.40
C ASP A 76 2.20 -6.19 18.54
N TYR A 77 1.54 -7.14 19.20
CA TYR A 77 2.00 -8.52 19.39
C TYR A 77 2.03 -9.32 18.08
N THR A 78 1.40 -8.80 17.03
CA THR A 78 1.24 -9.45 15.72
C THR A 78 2.08 -8.78 14.64
N ARG A 79 3.16 -8.07 15.00
CA ARG A 79 4.01 -7.35 14.04
C ARG A 79 4.53 -8.18 12.88
N HIS A 80 4.88 -9.44 13.14
CA HIS A 80 5.31 -10.35 12.09
C HIS A 80 4.20 -10.55 11.03
N ILE A 81 2.92 -10.45 11.39
CA ILE A 81 1.78 -10.50 10.45
C ILE A 81 1.53 -9.11 9.83
N SER A 82 1.40 -8.06 10.66
CA SER A 82 1.01 -6.73 10.18
C SER A 82 2.06 -6.10 9.25
N LEU A 83 3.34 -6.40 9.45
CA LEU A 83 4.40 -6.00 8.52
C LEU A 83 4.32 -6.78 7.20
N GLY A 84 4.02 -8.08 7.23
CA GLY A 84 3.80 -8.89 6.02
C GLY A 84 2.59 -8.42 5.19
N GLU A 85 1.58 -7.85 5.84
CA GLU A 85 0.45 -7.16 5.20
C GLU A 85 0.86 -5.82 4.60
N TRP A 86 1.62 -5.03 5.37
CA TRP A 86 2.05 -3.68 5.00
C TRP A 86 2.97 -3.63 3.78
N ALA A 87 3.88 -4.60 3.64
CA ALA A 87 4.89 -4.62 2.58
C ALA A 87 4.28 -4.76 1.18
N ASP A 88 4.77 -4.06 0.17
CA ASP A 88 4.49 -4.31 -1.24
C ASP A 88 5.58 -5.21 -1.87
N ALA A 89 6.79 -5.23 -1.31
CA ALA A 89 7.87 -6.15 -1.67
C ALA A 89 8.78 -6.48 -0.47
N PHE A 90 9.53 -7.58 -0.58
CA PHE A 90 10.55 -7.96 0.41
C PHE A 90 11.90 -8.14 -0.27
N VAL A 91 12.88 -7.34 0.13
CA VAL A 91 14.27 -7.42 -0.33
C VAL A 91 15.13 -8.00 0.79
N ILE A 92 15.94 -9.02 0.50
CA ILE A 92 16.87 -9.62 1.45
C ILE A 92 18.30 -9.42 0.94
N ALA A 93 19.01 -8.47 1.55
CA ALA A 93 20.33 -8.01 1.10
C ALA A 93 21.18 -7.52 2.29
N PRO A 94 22.31 -8.18 2.61
CA PRO A 94 22.74 -9.48 2.06
C PRO A 94 21.89 -10.63 2.56
N ALA A 95 21.83 -11.71 1.78
CA ALA A 95 21.32 -13.03 2.20
C ALA A 95 22.49 -14.01 2.37
N THR A 96 22.80 -14.38 3.61
CA THR A 96 23.84 -15.36 3.92
C THR A 96 23.35 -16.80 3.67
N ALA A 97 24.28 -17.75 3.57
CA ALA A 97 23.95 -19.18 3.44
C ALA A 97 23.00 -19.67 4.54
N ASN A 98 23.18 -19.19 5.78
CA ASN A 98 22.31 -19.51 6.91
C ASN A 98 20.88 -18.99 6.70
N THR A 99 20.73 -17.73 6.28
CA THR A 99 19.41 -17.18 5.96
C THR A 99 18.76 -17.95 4.81
N LEU A 100 19.47 -18.24 3.72
CA LEU A 100 18.94 -19.06 2.62
C LEU A 100 18.43 -20.42 3.09
N ALA A 101 19.19 -21.10 3.96
CA ALA A 101 18.79 -22.39 4.54
C ALA A 101 17.50 -22.26 5.34
N LYS A 102 17.41 -21.29 6.27
CA LYS A 102 16.20 -21.05 7.07
C LYS A 102 14.98 -20.82 6.19
N LEU A 103 15.08 -19.92 5.22
CA LEU A 103 13.96 -19.57 4.34
C LEU A 103 13.51 -20.78 3.51
N SER A 104 14.46 -21.52 2.93
CA SER A 104 14.15 -22.70 2.10
C SER A 104 13.48 -23.84 2.89
N ALA A 105 13.80 -23.95 4.18
CA ALA A 105 13.26 -24.97 5.08
C ALA A 105 12.00 -24.51 5.84
N GLY A 106 11.58 -23.25 5.68
CA GLY A 106 10.43 -22.68 6.38
C GLY A 106 10.66 -22.41 7.87
N LEU A 107 11.91 -22.24 8.30
CA LEU A 107 12.23 -21.84 9.68
C LEU A 107 11.95 -20.36 9.87
N CYS A 108 11.30 -19.99 10.98
CA CYS A 108 10.87 -18.62 11.30
C CYS A 108 11.23 -18.21 12.74
N ASP A 109 12.50 -18.38 13.11
CA ASP A 109 13.04 -18.16 14.46
C ASP A 109 13.52 -16.72 14.73
N ASP A 110 13.55 -15.86 13.70
CA ASP A 110 13.86 -14.44 13.80
C ASP A 110 12.85 -13.58 13.00
N MET A 111 12.86 -12.26 13.20
CA MET A 111 11.88 -11.40 12.52
C MET A 111 12.00 -11.48 10.99
N LEU A 112 13.22 -11.53 10.44
CA LEU A 112 13.43 -11.59 8.99
C LEU A 112 12.76 -12.83 8.39
N SER A 113 13.03 -14.00 8.98
CA SER A 113 12.49 -15.27 8.52
C SER A 113 10.98 -15.40 8.78
N ALA A 114 10.47 -14.86 9.90
CA ALA A 114 9.03 -14.78 10.15
C ALA A 114 8.31 -13.93 9.10
N LEU A 115 8.89 -12.77 8.73
CA LEU A 115 8.32 -11.90 7.69
C LEU A 115 8.30 -12.55 6.31
N PHE A 116 9.23 -13.46 6.03
CA PHE A 116 9.22 -14.22 4.78
C PHE A 116 8.00 -15.13 4.69
N ILE A 117 7.65 -15.80 5.80
CA ILE A 117 6.51 -16.70 5.88
C ILE A 117 5.17 -15.93 5.86
N THR A 118 5.10 -14.79 6.54
CA THR A 118 3.85 -14.02 6.66
C THR A 118 3.58 -13.07 5.50
N LEU A 119 4.55 -12.88 4.60
CA LEU A 119 4.40 -12.03 3.43
C LEU A 119 3.19 -12.50 2.62
N ARG A 120 2.30 -11.56 2.30
CA ARG A 120 1.09 -11.90 1.54
C ARG A 120 1.44 -12.38 0.12
N PRO A 121 0.63 -13.28 -0.47
CA PRO A 121 0.86 -13.81 -1.82
C PRO A 121 1.02 -12.72 -2.88
N HIS A 122 1.69 -13.07 -3.97
CA HIS A 122 1.92 -12.20 -5.14
C HIS A 122 2.74 -10.93 -4.87
N LYS A 123 3.49 -10.86 -3.76
CA LYS A 123 4.46 -9.81 -3.50
C LYS A 123 5.85 -10.28 -3.93
N PRO A 124 6.62 -9.49 -4.70
CA PRO A 124 7.94 -9.90 -5.13
C PRO A 124 8.88 -10.04 -3.94
N VAL A 125 9.59 -11.17 -3.88
CA VAL A 125 10.69 -11.40 -2.94
C VAL A 125 11.99 -11.46 -3.70
N LEU A 126 12.88 -10.50 -3.44
CA LEU A 126 14.19 -10.44 -4.06
C LEU A 126 15.26 -10.82 -3.04
N ILE A 127 16.07 -11.80 -3.39
CA ILE A 127 17.11 -12.33 -2.51
C ILE A 127 18.46 -12.10 -3.17
N PHE A 128 19.38 -11.47 -2.45
CA PHE A 128 20.73 -11.14 -2.91
C PHE A 128 21.75 -11.89 -2.06
N PRO A 129 22.12 -13.13 -2.43
CA PRO A 129 23.14 -13.92 -1.78
C PRO A 129 24.47 -13.17 -1.71
N ALA A 130 25.13 -13.23 -0.55
CA ALA A 130 26.47 -12.70 -0.38
C ALA A 130 27.26 -13.59 0.59
N MET A 131 28.32 -14.21 0.09
CA MET A 131 29.17 -15.16 0.81
C MET A 131 30.44 -15.45 0.00
N ASP A 132 31.41 -16.16 0.58
CA ASP A 132 32.56 -16.64 -0.19
C ASP A 132 32.14 -17.54 -1.36
N GLY A 133 32.90 -17.54 -2.46
CA GLY A 133 32.58 -18.29 -3.66
C GLY A 133 32.43 -19.79 -3.44
N GLN A 134 33.25 -20.40 -2.57
CA GLN A 134 33.12 -21.82 -2.27
C GLN A 134 31.87 -22.13 -1.46
N MET A 135 31.46 -21.22 -0.57
CA MET A 135 30.18 -21.34 0.13
C MET A 135 29.01 -21.25 -0.86
N PHE A 136 29.06 -20.29 -1.79
CA PHE A 136 28.02 -20.10 -2.80
C PHE A 136 27.88 -21.35 -3.68
N LEU A 137 28.99 -21.92 -4.15
CA LEU A 137 29.00 -23.11 -5.00
C LEU A 137 28.65 -24.41 -4.26
N SER A 138 28.52 -24.38 -2.93
CA SER A 138 28.23 -25.59 -2.16
C SER A 138 26.88 -26.21 -2.56
N PRO A 139 26.77 -27.55 -2.63
CA PRO A 139 25.52 -28.22 -3.03
C PRO A 139 24.31 -27.87 -2.17
N SER A 140 24.52 -27.60 -0.88
CA SER A 140 23.45 -27.19 0.03
C SER A 140 22.91 -25.80 -0.29
N VAL A 141 23.79 -24.82 -0.55
CA VAL A 141 23.38 -23.46 -0.93
C VAL A 141 22.69 -23.48 -2.30
N GLN A 142 23.23 -24.19 -3.28
CA GLN A 142 22.61 -24.29 -4.61
C GLN A 142 21.23 -24.96 -4.56
N ARG A 143 21.05 -25.99 -3.71
CA ARG A 143 19.74 -26.60 -3.46
C ARG A 143 18.77 -25.58 -2.86
N ASN A 144 19.18 -24.83 -1.84
CA ASN A 144 18.33 -23.85 -1.17
C ASN A 144 17.92 -22.72 -2.12
N ILE A 145 18.85 -22.22 -2.94
CA ILE A 145 18.58 -21.23 -3.99
C ILE A 145 17.54 -21.77 -4.98
N SER A 146 17.72 -23.01 -5.45
CA SER A 146 16.79 -23.65 -6.38
C SER A 146 15.39 -23.80 -5.77
N THR A 147 15.30 -24.21 -4.50
CA THR A 147 14.03 -24.31 -3.77
C THR A 147 13.33 -22.95 -3.67
N LEU A 148 14.06 -21.91 -3.27
CA LEU A 148 13.50 -20.55 -3.15
C LEU A 148 13.04 -20.00 -4.50
N ALA A 149 13.79 -20.25 -5.57
CA ALA A 149 13.40 -19.89 -6.93
C ALA A 149 12.12 -20.62 -7.35
N ALA A 150 12.00 -21.92 -7.07
CA ALA A 150 10.79 -22.71 -7.34
C ALA A 150 9.57 -22.23 -6.53
N GLN A 151 9.79 -21.62 -5.36
CA GLN A 151 8.76 -20.97 -4.55
C GLN A 151 8.38 -19.55 -5.04
N GLY A 152 8.95 -19.09 -6.16
CA GLY A 152 8.64 -17.79 -6.76
C GLY A 152 9.52 -16.63 -6.28
N CYS A 153 10.59 -16.90 -5.52
CA CYS A 153 11.56 -15.86 -5.15
C CYS A 153 12.47 -15.53 -6.34
N THR A 154 12.79 -14.24 -6.51
CA THR A 154 13.82 -13.80 -7.44
C THR A 154 15.17 -13.82 -6.72
N VAL A 155 15.93 -14.90 -6.89
CA VAL A 155 17.29 -15.00 -6.35
C VAL A 155 18.27 -14.48 -7.41
N LYS A 156 18.97 -13.38 -7.11
CA LYS A 156 19.99 -12.82 -8.02
C LYS A 156 21.34 -13.47 -7.74
N ASN A 157 22.12 -13.74 -8.79
CA ASN A 157 23.48 -14.22 -8.59
C ASN A 157 24.35 -13.12 -7.97
N PRO A 158 25.30 -13.47 -7.08
CA PRO A 158 26.28 -12.52 -6.60
C PRO A 158 27.20 -12.03 -7.73
N GLU A 159 27.80 -10.88 -7.54
CA GLU A 159 28.82 -10.33 -8.43
C GLU A 159 30.18 -10.96 -8.17
N SER A 160 31.06 -10.88 -9.18
CA SER A 160 32.47 -11.22 -9.03
C SER A 160 33.27 -10.00 -8.60
N GLY A 161 34.22 -10.19 -7.68
CA GLY A 161 35.16 -9.15 -7.25
C GLY A 161 36.01 -9.61 -6.09
N GLU A 162 36.75 -8.68 -5.48
CA GLU A 162 37.49 -8.96 -4.25
C GLU A 162 36.55 -9.33 -3.10
N LEU A 163 36.83 -10.48 -2.48
CA LEU A 163 36.10 -11.02 -1.34
C LEU A 163 36.87 -10.75 -0.05
N ALA A 164 36.18 -10.82 1.10
CA ALA A 164 36.82 -10.63 2.40
C ALA A 164 37.90 -11.70 2.72
N SER A 165 37.91 -12.82 2.00
CA SER A 165 38.95 -13.85 2.07
C SER A 165 40.27 -13.43 1.40
N GLY A 166 40.31 -12.28 0.70
CA GLY A 166 41.46 -11.84 -0.10
C GLY A 166 41.51 -12.46 -1.51
N LEU A 167 40.53 -13.32 -1.85
CA LEU A 167 40.39 -13.91 -3.18
C LEU A 167 39.53 -13.02 -4.08
N CYS A 168 39.78 -13.06 -5.39
CA CYS A 168 38.88 -12.47 -6.39
C CYS A 168 37.98 -13.58 -6.94
N GLY A 169 36.67 -13.42 -6.85
CA GLY A 169 35.73 -14.44 -7.27
C GLY A 169 34.27 -14.07 -7.08
N LEU A 170 33.40 -14.98 -7.47
CA LEU A 170 31.95 -14.86 -7.33
C LEU A 170 31.57 -14.86 -5.84
N GLY A 171 30.67 -13.97 -5.40
CA GLY A 171 30.21 -13.97 -4.01
C GLY A 171 29.87 -12.60 -3.41
N ARG A 172 30.18 -11.53 -4.13
CA ARG A 172 29.94 -10.15 -3.68
C ARG A 172 28.46 -9.78 -3.83
N MET A 173 27.92 -9.09 -2.82
CA MET A 173 26.59 -8.49 -2.94
C MET A 173 26.59 -7.38 -4.01
N PRO A 174 25.62 -7.35 -4.92
CA PRO A 174 25.48 -6.27 -5.90
C PRO A 174 25.45 -4.89 -5.25
N GLU A 175 25.83 -3.87 -6.02
CA GLU A 175 25.75 -2.50 -5.54
C GLU A 175 24.29 -2.07 -5.28
N PRO A 176 24.04 -1.17 -4.30
CA PRO A 176 22.70 -0.71 -3.95
C PRO A 176 21.86 -0.26 -5.15
N GLU A 177 22.48 0.40 -6.13
CA GLU A 177 21.85 0.87 -7.36
C GLU A 177 21.30 -0.29 -8.19
N SER A 178 22.05 -1.40 -8.31
CA SER A 178 21.59 -2.61 -9.01
C SER A 178 20.46 -3.33 -8.28
N ILE A 179 20.47 -3.28 -6.94
CA ILE A 179 19.39 -3.84 -6.11
C ILE A 179 18.10 -3.05 -6.33
N VAL A 180 18.19 -1.71 -6.34
CA VAL A 180 17.05 -0.82 -6.60
C VAL A 180 16.50 -1.03 -8.00
N ALA A 181 17.35 -1.11 -9.02
CA ALA A 181 16.91 -1.39 -10.39
C ALA A 181 16.18 -2.74 -10.50
N SER A 182 16.71 -3.79 -9.86
CA SER A 182 16.06 -5.11 -9.85
C SER A 182 14.68 -5.08 -9.18
N LEU A 183 14.53 -4.27 -8.11
CA LEU A 183 13.25 -4.09 -7.43
C LEU A 183 12.26 -3.29 -8.29
N GLU A 184 12.72 -2.25 -8.97
CA GLU A 184 11.93 -1.47 -9.92
C GLU A 184 11.40 -2.36 -11.06
N ASP A 185 12.25 -3.22 -11.64
CA ASP A 185 11.86 -4.18 -12.67
C ASP A 185 10.78 -5.15 -12.16
N ALA A 186 10.98 -5.74 -10.97
CA ALA A 186 10.05 -6.71 -10.41
C ALA A 186 8.67 -6.08 -10.13
N LEU A 187 8.64 -4.87 -9.56
CA LEU A 187 7.41 -4.13 -9.31
C LEU A 187 6.77 -3.61 -10.62
N GLY A 188 7.59 -3.22 -11.60
CA GLY A 188 7.16 -2.77 -12.91
C GLY A 188 6.45 -3.87 -13.70
N LEU A 189 7.02 -5.08 -13.72
CA LEU A 189 6.40 -6.26 -14.34
C LEU A 189 5.07 -6.61 -13.67
N GLN A 190 5.01 -6.55 -12.33
CA GLN A 190 3.78 -6.79 -11.59
C GLN A 190 2.69 -5.75 -11.93
N LEU A 191 3.07 -4.48 -12.06
CA LEU A 191 2.16 -3.41 -12.47
C LEU A 191 1.68 -3.63 -13.91
N ALA A 192 2.58 -3.93 -14.84
CA ALA A 192 2.24 -4.16 -16.25
C ALA A 192 1.28 -5.35 -16.45
N GLY A 193 1.39 -6.38 -15.62
CA GLY A 193 0.45 -7.52 -15.60
C GLY A 193 -0.88 -7.23 -14.89
N SER A 194 -1.05 -6.06 -14.26
CA SER A 194 -2.27 -5.74 -13.53
C SER A 194 -3.44 -5.42 -14.48
N PRO A 195 -4.64 -5.99 -14.26
CA PRO A 195 -5.82 -5.63 -15.05
C PRO A 195 -6.23 -4.15 -14.96
N LEU A 196 -5.76 -3.45 -13.92
CA LEU A 196 -6.05 -2.03 -13.68
C LEU A 196 -4.98 -1.08 -14.25
N TYR A 197 -3.89 -1.60 -14.81
CA TYR A 197 -2.82 -0.77 -15.33
C TYR A 197 -3.32 0.15 -16.44
N GLY A 198 -3.13 1.46 -16.28
CA GLY A 198 -3.58 2.49 -17.23
C GLY A 198 -5.11 2.64 -17.33
N LYS A 199 -5.88 1.99 -16.46
CA LYS A 199 -7.35 2.15 -16.42
C LYS A 199 -7.71 3.38 -15.60
N SER A 200 -8.66 4.16 -16.11
CA SER A 200 -9.23 5.28 -15.34
C SER A 200 -10.26 4.76 -14.33
N VAL A 201 -10.09 5.10 -13.05
CA VAL A 201 -10.98 4.68 -11.97
C VAL A 201 -11.46 5.94 -11.22
N VAL A 202 -12.78 6.12 -11.15
CA VAL A 202 -13.42 7.18 -10.37
C VAL A 202 -14.01 6.57 -9.11
N VAL A 203 -13.69 7.14 -7.95
CA VAL A 203 -14.21 6.69 -6.65
C VAL A 203 -14.89 7.87 -5.98
N THR A 204 -16.12 7.70 -5.50
CA THR A 204 -16.74 8.67 -4.58
C THR A 204 -16.50 8.26 -3.12
N ALA A 205 -16.28 9.21 -2.22
CA ALA A 205 -16.06 8.93 -0.79
C ALA A 205 -16.62 10.01 0.12
N GLY A 206 -16.72 9.70 1.41
CA GLY A 206 -17.14 10.64 2.45
C GLY A 206 -18.65 10.92 2.46
N PRO A 207 -19.12 11.78 3.37
CA PRO A 207 -20.51 12.22 3.43
C PRO A 207 -20.74 13.45 2.56
N THR A 208 -21.96 13.73 2.14
CA THR A 208 -22.34 15.05 1.59
C THR A 208 -22.98 15.90 2.70
N ARG A 209 -22.89 17.24 2.57
CA ARG A 209 -23.49 18.21 3.49
C ARG A 209 -24.47 19.10 2.75
N GLU A 210 -25.75 18.85 2.98
CA GLU A 210 -26.85 19.63 2.39
C GLU A 210 -27.17 20.81 3.32
N LYS A 211 -26.71 22.01 2.95
CA LYS A 211 -26.86 23.21 3.77
C LYS A 211 -28.35 23.56 3.99
N ILE A 212 -28.72 23.66 5.26
CA ILE A 212 -30.01 24.17 5.72
C ILE A 212 -29.95 25.71 5.78
N ASP A 213 -28.89 26.21 6.40
CA ASP A 213 -28.57 27.63 6.53
C ASP A 213 -27.03 27.81 6.54
N GLY A 214 -26.54 29.02 6.80
CA GLY A 214 -25.11 29.31 6.83
C GLY A 214 -24.30 28.60 7.93
N VAL A 215 -24.94 27.84 8.82
CA VAL A 215 -24.29 27.16 9.97
C VAL A 215 -24.67 25.67 10.04
N ARG A 216 -25.87 25.30 9.61
CA ARG A 216 -26.45 23.97 9.76
C ARG A 216 -26.56 23.26 8.42
N PHE A 217 -26.41 21.94 8.45
CA PHE A 217 -26.55 21.09 7.28
C PHE A 217 -27.13 19.72 7.68
N ILE A 218 -27.69 19.02 6.70
CA ILE A 218 -28.07 17.62 6.76
C ILE A 218 -26.90 16.80 6.18
N SER A 219 -26.54 15.69 6.81
CA SER A 219 -25.43 14.84 6.38
C SER A 219 -25.65 13.41 6.84
N ASN A 220 -25.04 12.47 6.13
CA ASN A 220 -24.96 11.07 6.56
C ASN A 220 -23.68 10.83 7.39
N TYR A 221 -23.69 9.77 8.20
CA TYR A 221 -22.48 9.34 8.92
C TYR A 221 -21.54 8.64 7.94
N SER A 222 -20.41 9.25 7.64
CA SER A 222 -19.34 8.61 6.89
C SER A 222 -17.99 9.17 7.26
N SER A 223 -17.04 8.28 7.49
CA SER A 223 -15.64 8.65 7.72
C SER A 223 -14.84 8.79 6.43
N GLY A 224 -15.39 8.35 5.28
CA GLY A 224 -14.68 8.29 3.99
C GLY A 224 -13.61 7.20 3.86
N LYS A 225 -13.23 6.53 4.95
CA LYS A 225 -12.10 5.56 4.98
C LYS A 225 -12.19 4.47 3.92
N MET A 226 -13.39 3.95 3.66
CA MET A 226 -13.61 2.90 2.66
C MET A 226 -13.25 3.38 1.25
N GLY A 227 -13.80 4.52 0.81
CA GLY A 227 -13.51 5.07 -0.51
C GLY A 227 -12.03 5.45 -0.69
N PHE A 228 -11.40 6.00 0.35
CA PHE A 228 -9.96 6.30 0.33
C PHE A 228 -9.10 5.03 0.21
N ALA A 229 -9.44 3.96 0.93
CA ALA A 229 -8.74 2.68 0.84
C ALA A 229 -8.89 2.04 -0.55
N ILE A 230 -10.09 2.10 -1.14
CA ILE A 230 -10.34 1.62 -2.51
C ILE A 230 -9.51 2.41 -3.52
N ALA A 231 -9.51 3.75 -3.41
CA ALA A 231 -8.73 4.62 -4.29
C ALA A 231 -7.23 4.30 -4.23
N LEU A 232 -6.68 4.15 -3.03
CA LEU A 232 -5.29 3.72 -2.85
C LEU A 232 -5.03 2.33 -3.45
N ALA A 233 -5.93 1.38 -3.24
CA ALA A 233 -5.79 0.02 -3.74
C ALA A 233 -5.83 -0.07 -5.28
N ALA A 234 -6.62 0.80 -5.93
CA ALA A 234 -6.64 0.92 -7.39
C ALA A 234 -5.35 1.58 -7.91
N ALA A 235 -4.91 2.68 -7.30
CA ALA A 235 -3.68 3.37 -7.68
C ALA A 235 -2.44 2.46 -7.53
N LYS A 236 -2.37 1.67 -6.44
CA LYS A 236 -1.30 0.68 -6.23
C LYS A 236 -1.21 -0.39 -7.32
N ARG A 237 -2.31 -0.62 -8.04
CA ARG A 237 -2.42 -1.55 -9.18
C ARG A 237 -2.26 -0.85 -10.55
N GLY A 238 -1.83 0.41 -10.56
CA GLY A 238 -1.51 1.14 -11.78
C GLY A 238 -2.69 1.86 -12.42
N ALA A 239 -3.83 1.97 -11.75
CA ALA A 239 -4.95 2.77 -12.24
C ALA A 239 -4.67 4.28 -12.15
N GLU A 240 -5.24 5.04 -13.08
CA GLU A 240 -5.37 6.49 -12.99
C GLU A 240 -6.61 6.84 -12.16
N VAL A 241 -6.41 7.15 -10.89
CA VAL A 241 -7.51 7.29 -9.94
C VAL A 241 -7.90 8.75 -9.71
N THR A 242 -9.19 9.04 -9.86
CA THR A 242 -9.81 10.28 -9.36
C THR A 242 -10.73 9.97 -8.19
N LEU A 243 -10.46 10.57 -7.03
CA LEU A 243 -11.25 10.46 -5.81
C LEU A 243 -12.06 11.73 -5.61
N ILE A 244 -13.38 11.63 -5.79
CA ILE A 244 -14.32 12.72 -5.47
C ILE A 244 -14.78 12.50 -4.04
N THR A 245 -14.47 13.43 -3.14
CA THR A 245 -14.78 13.25 -1.73
C THR A 245 -15.58 14.41 -1.18
N GLY A 246 -16.60 14.05 -0.40
CA GLY A 246 -17.23 14.96 0.53
C GLY A 246 -16.31 15.32 1.71
N PRO A 247 -16.74 16.23 2.61
CA PRO A 247 -15.91 16.76 3.68
C PRO A 247 -15.44 15.70 4.69
N VAL A 248 -14.15 15.37 4.62
CA VAL A 248 -13.42 14.49 5.55
C VAL A 248 -11.99 14.99 5.81
N HIS A 249 -11.45 14.68 6.99
CA HIS A 249 -10.07 14.99 7.38
C HIS A 249 -9.13 13.80 7.13
N LEU A 250 -9.10 13.31 5.89
CA LEU A 250 -8.19 12.26 5.45
C LEU A 250 -7.16 12.82 4.47
N GLU A 251 -5.92 12.35 4.52
CA GLU A 251 -4.89 12.69 3.55
C GLU A 251 -5.18 12.05 2.18
N THR A 252 -4.82 12.74 1.11
CA THR A 252 -4.95 12.20 -0.25
C THR A 252 -3.99 11.03 -0.44
N PRO A 253 -4.47 9.84 -0.84
CA PRO A 253 -3.58 8.70 -1.05
C PRO A 253 -2.60 8.95 -2.20
N PHE A 254 -1.41 8.34 -2.12
CA PHE A 254 -0.41 8.46 -3.17
C PHE A 254 -0.95 7.95 -4.52
N GLY A 255 -0.66 8.68 -5.60
CA GLY A 255 -1.10 8.32 -6.96
C GLY A 255 -2.59 8.57 -7.22
N VAL A 256 -3.29 9.26 -6.32
CA VAL A 256 -4.72 9.60 -6.46
C VAL A 256 -4.90 11.11 -6.66
N LYS A 257 -5.68 11.49 -7.67
CA LYS A 257 -6.13 12.87 -7.85
C LYS A 257 -7.39 13.10 -7.02
N ARG A 258 -7.36 14.02 -6.05
CA ARG A 258 -8.51 14.36 -5.21
C ARG A 258 -9.31 15.53 -5.79
N LEU A 259 -10.63 15.43 -5.72
CA LEU A 259 -11.59 16.52 -5.95
C LEU A 259 -12.47 16.64 -4.71
N ASP A 260 -12.41 17.78 -4.04
CA ASP A 260 -13.24 18.08 -2.88
C ASP A 260 -14.57 18.69 -3.32
N VAL A 261 -15.66 18.17 -2.75
CA VAL A 261 -17.04 18.64 -2.95
C VAL A 261 -17.73 18.74 -1.60
N GLU A 262 -18.77 19.55 -1.49
CA GLU A 262 -19.53 19.69 -0.25
C GLU A 262 -20.90 19.01 -0.34
N SER A 263 -21.65 19.25 -1.42
CA SER A 263 -23.02 18.76 -1.60
C SER A 263 -23.14 17.55 -2.53
N ALA A 264 -24.27 16.86 -2.47
CA ALA A 264 -24.61 15.78 -3.41
C ALA A 264 -24.66 16.26 -4.86
N MET A 265 -25.11 17.51 -5.09
CA MET A 265 -25.15 18.09 -6.43
C MET A 265 -23.74 18.37 -6.98
N GLU A 266 -22.85 18.94 -6.17
CA GLU A 266 -21.44 19.13 -6.57
C GLU A 266 -20.74 17.79 -6.84
N MET A 267 -20.99 16.78 -5.99
CA MET A 267 -20.47 15.43 -6.20
C MET A 267 -20.98 14.85 -7.51
N TYR A 268 -22.26 15.04 -7.80
CA TYR A 268 -22.90 14.62 -9.04
C TYR A 268 -22.29 15.29 -10.26
N ASP A 269 -22.14 16.61 -10.26
CA ASP A 269 -21.57 17.36 -11.39
C ASP A 269 -20.11 16.94 -11.66
N ALA A 270 -19.32 16.81 -10.59
CA ALA A 270 -17.95 16.32 -10.66
C ALA A 270 -17.89 14.90 -11.25
N ALA A 271 -18.74 13.99 -10.76
CA ALA A 271 -18.79 12.61 -11.23
C ALA A 271 -19.24 12.52 -12.69
N ARG A 272 -20.32 13.22 -13.05
CA ARG A 272 -20.92 13.23 -14.39
C ARG A 272 -19.93 13.70 -15.45
N SER A 273 -19.07 14.66 -15.12
CA SER A 273 -18.01 15.13 -16.02
C SER A 273 -16.99 14.04 -16.41
N LEU A 274 -16.86 12.99 -15.58
CA LEU A 274 -15.89 11.90 -15.75
C LEU A 274 -16.53 10.59 -16.24
N PHE A 275 -17.86 10.51 -16.30
CA PHE A 275 -18.57 9.28 -16.67
C PHE A 275 -18.14 8.72 -18.02
N LYS A 276 -17.86 9.56 -19.01
CA LYS A 276 -17.50 9.09 -20.35
C LYS A 276 -16.07 8.58 -20.45
N SER A 277 -15.16 9.06 -19.60
CA SER A 277 -13.73 8.77 -19.69
C SER A 277 -13.25 7.70 -18.70
N CYS A 278 -14.04 7.38 -17.67
CA CYS A 278 -13.66 6.36 -16.69
C CYS A 278 -13.89 4.94 -17.21
N SER A 279 -13.05 3.99 -16.79
CA SER A 279 -13.31 2.55 -17.00
C SER A 279 -14.12 1.95 -15.86
N TYR A 280 -13.91 2.45 -14.64
CA TYR A 280 -14.62 2.00 -13.44
C TYR A 280 -15.15 3.20 -12.66
N PHE A 281 -16.41 3.12 -12.24
CA PHE A 281 -17.00 4.05 -11.28
C PHE A 281 -17.39 3.29 -10.02
N ILE A 282 -16.86 3.73 -8.87
CA ILE A 282 -17.06 3.10 -7.57
C ILE A 282 -17.77 4.09 -6.65
N GLY A 283 -19.06 3.88 -6.43
CA GLY A 283 -19.90 4.69 -5.57
C GLY A 283 -19.78 4.30 -4.10
N ALA A 284 -18.77 4.83 -3.40
CA ALA A 284 -18.51 4.53 -1.99
C ALA A 284 -18.79 5.72 -1.04
N ALA A 285 -19.29 6.84 -1.56
CA ALA A 285 -19.76 7.98 -0.75
C ALA A 285 -21.11 7.69 -0.10
N ALA A 286 -21.32 8.26 1.09
CA ALA A 286 -22.63 8.30 1.74
C ALA A 286 -23.36 9.58 1.31
N VAL A 287 -23.89 9.56 0.09
CA VAL A 287 -24.64 10.68 -0.51
C VAL A 287 -25.99 10.83 0.21
N SER A 288 -26.37 12.05 0.57
CA SER A 288 -27.68 12.34 1.16
C SER A 288 -28.79 12.20 0.12
N ASP A 289 -29.82 11.43 0.42
CA ASP A 289 -30.95 11.19 -0.49
C ASP A 289 -31.79 12.44 -0.76
N TYR A 290 -31.78 13.40 0.16
CA TYR A 290 -32.59 14.60 0.12
C TYR A 290 -31.77 15.84 0.48
N ARG A 291 -32.12 16.98 -0.12
CA ARG A 291 -31.58 18.32 0.19
C ARG A 291 -32.72 19.32 0.46
N PRO A 292 -32.47 20.43 1.18
CA PRO A 292 -33.44 21.52 1.30
C PRO A 292 -33.84 22.11 -0.06
N VAL A 293 -35.13 22.42 -0.23
CA VAL A 293 -35.65 23.03 -1.49
C VAL A 293 -35.06 24.43 -1.71
N VAL A 294 -34.97 25.23 -0.64
CA VAL A 294 -34.39 26.57 -0.65
C VAL A 294 -33.37 26.64 0.49
N PRO A 295 -32.05 26.67 0.20
CA PRO A 295 -31.07 26.96 1.22
C PRO A 295 -31.24 28.42 1.67
N VAL A 296 -31.38 28.65 2.97
CA VAL A 296 -31.58 30.00 3.51
C VAL A 296 -30.24 30.71 3.59
N GLU A 297 -30.08 31.82 2.86
CA GLU A 297 -28.92 32.71 3.02
C GLU A 297 -29.01 33.41 4.38
N GLY A 298 -28.16 33.00 5.32
CA GLY A 298 -28.10 33.53 6.68
C GLY A 298 -28.70 32.60 7.74
N LYS A 299 -28.41 32.87 9.02
CA LYS A 299 -28.88 32.04 10.15
C LYS A 299 -30.38 32.23 10.35
N MET A 300 -31.16 31.15 10.31
CA MET A 300 -32.58 31.22 10.67
C MET A 300 -32.73 31.75 12.11
N LYS A 301 -33.57 32.78 12.28
CA LYS A 301 -33.80 33.44 13.57
C LYS A 301 -34.47 32.46 14.55
N LYS A 302 -34.02 32.43 15.80
CA LYS A 302 -34.51 31.53 16.89
C LYS A 302 -35.89 31.94 17.44
N ASN A 303 -36.85 32.30 16.59
CA ASN A 303 -38.12 32.87 17.06
C ASN A 303 -39.28 31.86 17.09
N GLU A 304 -39.07 30.62 16.64
CA GLU A 304 -40.13 29.60 16.58
C GLU A 304 -39.79 28.37 17.43
N GLN A 305 -40.81 27.77 18.06
CA GLN A 305 -40.66 26.56 18.89
C GLN A 305 -40.41 25.30 18.04
N GLN A 306 -40.72 25.33 16.75
CA GLN A 306 -40.56 24.22 15.80
C GLN A 306 -39.91 24.74 14.52
N ILE A 307 -39.18 23.86 13.81
CA ILE A 307 -38.60 24.15 12.50
C ILE A 307 -39.12 23.08 11.54
N GLU A 308 -39.78 23.51 10.47
CA GLU A 308 -40.16 22.64 9.36
C GLU A 308 -39.18 22.82 8.19
N LEU A 309 -38.68 21.72 7.65
CA LEU A 309 -37.76 21.71 6.51
C LEU A 309 -38.41 21.01 5.32
N SER A 310 -38.63 21.74 4.24
CA SER A 310 -39.05 21.18 2.96
C SER A 310 -37.84 20.61 2.22
N LEU A 311 -37.89 19.33 1.87
CA LEU A 311 -36.79 18.60 1.23
C LEU A 311 -37.18 18.10 -0.16
N ILE A 312 -36.20 18.08 -1.07
CA ILE A 312 -36.30 17.51 -2.43
C ILE A 312 -35.24 16.44 -2.62
N LYS A 313 -35.57 15.42 -3.42
CA LYS A 313 -34.67 14.29 -3.68
C LYS A 313 -33.42 14.73 -4.45
N ASN A 314 -32.27 14.19 -4.07
CA ASN A 314 -31.00 14.33 -4.76
C ASN A 314 -30.86 13.36 -5.94
N PRO A 315 -30.01 13.66 -6.93
CA PRO A 315 -29.73 12.74 -8.02
C PRO A 315 -29.04 11.47 -7.51
N ASP A 316 -29.43 10.33 -8.07
CA ASP A 316 -28.75 9.06 -7.83
C ASP A 316 -27.58 8.91 -8.82
N ILE A 317 -26.39 9.28 -8.35
CA ILE A 317 -25.16 9.31 -9.15
C ILE A 317 -24.82 7.93 -9.72
N LEU A 318 -25.00 6.87 -8.92
CA LEU A 318 -24.65 5.51 -9.33
C LEU A 318 -25.67 4.95 -10.32
N ALA A 319 -26.97 5.16 -10.07
CA ALA A 319 -28.01 4.75 -11.00
C ALA A 319 -27.87 5.47 -12.35
N GLU A 320 -27.57 6.77 -12.35
CA GLU A 320 -27.35 7.50 -13.60
C GLU A 320 -26.12 7.00 -14.35
N PHE A 321 -24.99 6.76 -13.68
CA PHE A 321 -23.85 6.12 -14.32
C PHE A 321 -24.22 4.74 -14.87
N GLY A 322 -24.98 3.95 -14.12
CA GLY A 322 -25.47 2.63 -14.53
C GLY A 322 -26.31 2.66 -15.82
N MET A 323 -27.09 3.72 -16.04
CA MET A 323 -27.87 3.93 -17.28
C MET A 323 -27.01 4.45 -18.44
N LEU A 324 -26.02 5.30 -18.16
CA LEU A 324 -25.20 5.97 -19.19
C LEU A 324 -23.95 5.19 -19.61
N LYS A 325 -23.52 4.20 -18.83
CA LYS A 325 -22.27 3.47 -19.07
C LYS A 325 -22.29 2.77 -20.44
N GLY A 326 -21.18 2.92 -21.18
CA GLY A 326 -20.93 2.23 -22.43
C GLY A 326 -20.25 0.85 -22.24
N PRO A 327 -20.01 0.14 -23.35
CA PRO A 327 -19.27 -1.12 -23.32
C PRO A 327 -17.88 -0.97 -22.66
N GLY A 328 -17.52 -1.90 -21.78
CA GLY A 328 -16.23 -1.89 -21.09
C GLY A 328 -16.16 -1.00 -19.84
N GLN A 329 -17.23 -0.27 -19.52
CA GLN A 329 -17.36 0.48 -18.27
C GLN A 329 -18.06 -0.36 -17.20
N CYS A 330 -17.58 -0.26 -15.96
CA CYS A 330 -18.13 -1.01 -14.83
C CYS A 330 -18.54 -0.08 -13.69
N ALA A 331 -19.70 -0.35 -13.09
CA ALA A 331 -20.26 0.36 -11.96
C ALA A 331 -20.20 -0.55 -10.73
N VAL A 332 -19.73 -0.03 -9.60
CA VAL A 332 -19.72 -0.74 -8.31
C VAL A 332 -20.39 0.14 -7.27
N GLY A 333 -21.44 -0.37 -6.63
CA GLY A 333 -22.16 0.28 -5.54
C GLY A 333 -21.94 -0.41 -4.21
N PHE A 334 -22.23 0.31 -3.13
CA PHE A 334 -22.27 -0.22 -1.77
C PHE A 334 -23.64 0.05 -1.16
N ALA A 335 -24.22 -0.95 -0.52
CA ALA A 335 -25.45 -0.82 0.27
C ALA A 335 -25.09 -0.82 1.76
N LEU A 336 -25.45 0.25 2.47
CA LEU A 336 -25.30 0.35 3.92
C LEU A 336 -26.68 0.14 4.56
N GLU A 337 -26.87 -1.00 5.20
CA GLU A 337 -28.17 -1.39 5.76
C GLU A 337 -28.03 -1.86 7.21
N THR A 338 -29.01 -1.54 8.05
CA THR A 338 -29.03 -1.91 9.47
C THR A 338 -29.86 -3.18 9.74
N GLN A 339 -30.75 -3.59 8.82
CA GLN A 339 -31.67 -4.71 9.07
C GLN A 339 -31.83 -5.72 7.91
N THR A 340 -31.65 -5.35 6.64
CA THR A 340 -31.88 -6.27 5.48
C THR A 340 -30.89 -6.08 4.31
N GLY A 341 -29.59 -6.27 4.56
CA GLY A 341 -28.54 -5.91 3.59
C GLY A 341 -28.49 -6.70 2.27
N LEU A 342 -28.85 -7.99 2.25
CA LEU A 342 -28.68 -8.82 1.04
C LEU A 342 -29.71 -8.56 -0.05
N ASP A 343 -30.97 -8.31 0.31
CA ASP A 343 -32.04 -8.11 -0.67
C ASP A 343 -31.97 -6.74 -1.33
N ASN A 344 -31.49 -5.72 -0.62
CA ASN A 344 -31.27 -4.40 -1.18
C ASN A 344 -29.98 -4.32 -2.02
N ALA A 345 -28.94 -5.09 -1.70
CA ALA A 345 -27.73 -5.18 -2.53
C ALA A 345 -27.96 -5.87 -3.90
N ARG A 346 -29.05 -6.62 -4.06
CA ARG A 346 -29.42 -7.30 -5.31
C ARG A 346 -30.25 -6.44 -6.26
N LYS A 347 -30.80 -5.33 -5.79
CA LYS A 347 -31.56 -4.37 -6.59
C LYS A 347 -30.61 -3.40 -7.27
#